data_AF-X8AFR9-F1
#
_entry.id   AF-X8AFR9-F1
#
_cell.length_a   1.000
_cell.length_b   1.000
_cell.length_c   1.000
_cell.angle_alpha   90.00
_cell.angle_beta   90.00
_cell.angle_gamma   90.00
#
_symmetry.space_group_name_H-M   'P 1'
#
loop_
_entity.id
_entity.type
_entity.pdbx_description
1 polymer ?
#
loop_
_entity_poly.entity_id
_entity_poly.type
_entity_poly.pdbx_seq_one_letter_code
_entity_poly.pdbx_strand_id
1 'polypeptide(L)'
;MYITRVPNRGSPPAVLLRESYRENGKVKTRTLANLTRWPEHKVDRLDRALKGLPRRTGIYPRRLTSPAACRTGMWPPCWAPPPSWASPS
;
A
#
# COMPACT_ATOMS: atom_id res chain seq x y z
N MET A 1 4.81 6.18 -11.67
CA MET A 1 6.22 5.75 -11.45
C MET A 1 6.23 4.30 -10.98
N TYR A 2 7.26 3.54 -11.31
CA TYR A 2 7.38 2.12 -10.94
C TYR A 2 8.86 1.70 -10.83
N ILE A 3 9.12 0.63 -10.07
CA ILE A 3 10.45 0.01 -9.98
C ILE A 3 10.51 -1.16 -10.97
N THR A 4 11.59 -1.24 -11.73
CA THR A 4 11.87 -2.36 -12.64
C THR A 4 13.20 -3.02 -12.27
N ARG A 5 13.25 -4.35 -12.35
CA ARG A 5 14.48 -5.14 -12.21
C ARG A 5 14.90 -5.64 -13.59
N VAL A 6 16.07 -5.18 -14.07
CA VAL A 6 16.60 -5.53 -15.39
C VAL A 6 17.71 -6.59 -15.20
N PRO A 7 17.60 -7.77 -15.82
CA PRO A 7 18.63 -8.80 -15.71
C PRO A 7 19.92 -8.36 -16.41
N ASN A 8 21.07 -8.62 -15.78
CA ASN A 8 22.40 -8.45 -16.37
C ASN A 8 23.07 -9.82 -16.57
N ARG A 9 23.79 -10.02 -17.67
CA ARG A 9 24.60 -11.24 -17.85
C ARG A 9 25.88 -11.09 -17.02
N GLY A 10 26.07 -11.94 -16.02
CA GLY A 10 27.28 -11.97 -15.18
C GLY A 10 27.32 -10.93 -14.06
N SER A 11 26.21 -10.25 -13.74
CA SER A 11 26.13 -9.31 -12.62
C SER A 11 24.73 -9.33 -12.00
N PRO A 12 24.58 -8.86 -10.75
CA PRO A 12 23.26 -8.72 -10.13
C PRO A 12 22.32 -7.84 -10.99
N PRO A 13 21.00 -8.09 -10.92
CA PRO A 13 20.02 -7.33 -11.69
C PRO A 13 20.04 -5.85 -11.30
N ALA A 14 19.93 -4.97 -12.30
CA ALA A 14 19.84 -3.55 -12.06
C ALA A 14 18.43 -3.18 -11.59
N VAL A 15 18.34 -2.39 -10.52
CA VAL A 15 17.07 -1.87 -9.99
C VAL A 15 16.91 -0.43 -10.45
N LEU A 16 15.84 -0.12 -11.21
CA LEU A 16 15.62 1.21 -11.79
C LEU A 16 14.27 1.77 -11.38
N LEU A 17 14.23 3.06 -10.99
CA LEU A 17 13.00 3.82 -10.85
C LEU A 17 12.65 4.47 -12.19
N ARG A 18 11.46 4.18 -12.70
CA ARG A 18 10.99 4.65 -14.01
C ARG A 18 9.66 5.39 -13.88
N GLU A 19 9.44 6.30 -14.82
CA GLU A 19 8.20 7.04 -14.94
C GLU A 19 7.69 6.97 -16.38
N SER A 20 6.41 6.65 -16.53
CA SER A 20 5.67 6.83 -17.78
C SER A 20 5.02 8.21 -17.80
N TYR A 21 5.21 8.96 -18.87
CA TYR A 21 4.65 10.29 -19.07
C TYR A 21 4.11 10.43 -20.50
N ARG A 22 3.27 11.44 -20.75
CA ARG A 22 2.79 11.76 -22.10
C ARG A 22 3.52 12.99 -22.62
N GLU A 23 4.02 12.87 -23.84
CA GLU A 23 4.68 13.96 -24.54
C GLU A 23 4.26 13.89 -26.01
N ASN A 24 3.73 15.01 -26.53
CA ASN A 24 3.26 15.12 -27.91
C ASN A 24 2.27 14.00 -28.30
N GLY A 25 1.31 13.71 -27.42
CA GLY A 25 0.31 12.66 -27.64
C GLY A 25 0.82 11.22 -27.53
N LYS A 26 2.12 11.00 -27.26
CA LYS A 26 2.72 9.67 -27.13
C LYS A 26 3.07 9.36 -25.67
N VAL A 27 2.81 8.13 -25.24
CA VAL A 27 3.27 7.63 -23.94
C VAL A 27 4.76 7.27 -24.05
N LYS A 28 5.60 7.92 -23.26
CA LYS A 28 7.03 7.66 -23.15
C LYS A 28 7.37 7.18 -21.75
N THR A 29 8.54 6.57 -21.62
CA THR A 29 9.08 6.16 -20.32
C THR A 29 10.49 6.69 -20.16
N ARG A 30 10.80 7.29 -19.00
CA ARG A 30 12.15 7.73 -18.62
C ARG A 30 12.61 7.07 -17.34
N THR A 31 13.93 6.92 -17.21
CA THR A 31 14.57 6.48 -15.96
C THR A 31 14.82 7.69 -15.08
N LEU A 32 14.34 7.66 -13.84
CA LEU A 32 14.53 8.73 -12.87
C LEU A 32 15.76 8.48 -11.99
N ALA A 33 16.02 7.23 -11.60
CA ALA A 33 17.15 6.88 -10.75
C ALA A 33 17.58 5.41 -10.92
N ASN A 34 18.87 5.15 -10.68
CA ASN A 34 19.42 3.80 -10.53
C ASN A 34 19.54 3.46 -9.03
N LEU A 35 18.79 2.46 -8.59
CA LEU A 35 18.68 2.00 -7.20
C LEU A 35 19.48 0.71 -6.95
N THR A 36 20.30 0.25 -7.89
CA THR A 36 21.01 -1.05 -7.79
C THR A 36 21.91 -1.15 -6.55
N ARG A 37 22.42 -0.02 -6.05
CA ARG A 37 23.26 0.03 -4.84
C ARG A 37 22.46 0.08 -3.54
N TRP A 38 21.14 0.23 -3.61
CA TRP A 38 20.32 0.30 -2.40
C TRP A 38 20.09 -1.10 -1.81
N PRO A 39 20.07 -1.24 -0.48
CA PRO A 39 19.60 -2.46 0.15
C PRO A 39 18.15 -2.79 -0.25
N GLU A 40 17.86 -4.08 -0.47
CA GLU A 40 16.52 -4.54 -0.92
C GLU A 40 15.39 -4.06 0.00
N HIS A 41 15.59 -4.00 1.31
CA HIS A 41 14.57 -3.51 2.24
C HIS A 41 14.15 -2.04 2.00
N LYS A 42 15.03 -1.21 1.43
CA LYS A 42 14.68 0.18 1.05
C LYS A 42 13.92 0.20 -0.26
N VAL A 43 14.34 -0.63 -1.22
CA VAL A 43 13.65 -0.81 -2.51
C VAL A 43 12.21 -1.28 -2.28
N ASP A 44 12.01 -2.27 -1.42
CA ASP A 44 10.68 -2.79 -1.08
C ASP A 44 9.78 -1.76 -0.40
N ARG A 45 10.34 -0.92 0.49
CA ARG A 45 9.58 0.18 1.10
C ARG A 45 9.14 1.21 0.05
N LEU A 46 10.03 1.53 -0.89
CA LEU A 46 9.71 2.45 -1.98
C LEU A 46 8.67 1.86 -2.92
N ASP A 47 8.82 0.59 -3.33
CA ASP A 47 7.85 -0.12 -4.17
C ASP A 47 6.44 -0.10 -3.56
N ARG A 48 6.33 -0.39 -2.26
CA ARG A 48 5.06 -0.31 -1.52
C ARG A 48 4.50 1.10 -1.51
N ALA A 49 5.33 2.11 -1.27
CA ALA A 49 4.89 3.51 -1.24
C ALA A 49 4.35 3.94 -2.63
N LEU A 50 5.03 3.55 -3.71
CA LEU A 50 4.58 3.81 -5.08
C LEU A 50 3.25 3.09 -5.42
N LYS A 51 2.99 1.94 -4.79
CA LYS A 51 1.72 1.19 -4.88
C LYS A 51 0.63 1.72 -3.94
N GLY A 52 0.89 2.77 -3.16
CA GLY A 52 -0.05 3.28 -2.16
C GLY A 52 -0.28 2.34 -0.96
N LEU A 53 0.59 1.36 -0.75
CA LEU A 53 0.47 0.40 0.35
C LEU A 53 1.06 0.99 1.63
N PRO A 54 0.44 0.73 2.79
CA PRO A 54 0.97 1.18 4.07
C PRO A 54 2.35 0.56 4.32
N ARG A 55 3.20 1.28 5.05
CA ARG A 55 4.47 0.73 5.56
C ARG A 55 4.13 -0.49 6.42
N ARG A 56 4.92 -1.56 6.33
CA ARG A 56 4.82 -2.66 7.30
C ARG A 56 5.34 -2.15 8.64
N THR A 57 4.49 -1.50 9.41
CA THR A 57 4.72 -1.20 10.82
C THR A 57 4.35 -2.45 11.60
N GLY A 58 5.33 -3.32 11.83
CA GLY A 58 5.13 -4.47 12.71
C GLY A 58 5.28 -4.03 14.16
N ILE A 59 4.18 -3.76 14.86
CA ILE A 59 4.05 -3.91 16.33
C ILE A 59 2.64 -4.39 16.76
N TYR A 60 1.60 -4.35 15.91
CA TYR A 60 0.27 -4.84 16.34
C TYR A 60 -0.17 -6.11 15.60
N PRO A 61 -0.71 -7.11 16.31
CA PRO A 61 -1.43 -8.20 15.64
C PRO A 61 -2.53 -7.54 14.82
N ARG A 62 -2.64 -8.02 13.59
CA ARG A 62 -3.66 -7.67 12.61
C ARG A 62 -5.05 -7.84 13.26
N ARG A 63 -5.57 -6.82 13.94
CA ARG A 63 -7.00 -6.78 14.24
C ARG A 63 -7.66 -6.44 12.91
N LEU A 64 -7.99 -7.48 12.17
CA LEU A 64 -8.96 -7.44 11.08
C LEU A 64 -10.30 -6.97 11.67
N THR A 65 -10.45 -5.69 11.96
CA THR A 65 -11.78 -5.07 11.94
C THR A 65 -12.12 -4.83 10.47
N SER A 66 -12.29 -5.96 9.76
CA SER A 66 -13.00 -5.99 8.51
C SER A 66 -14.46 -5.62 8.82
N PRO A 67 -15.12 -4.74 8.05
CA PRO A 67 -16.54 -4.39 8.25
C PRO A 67 -17.50 -5.57 8.01
N ALA A 68 -17.00 -6.77 7.74
CA ALA A 68 -17.78 -8.00 7.65
C ALA A 68 -18.41 -8.46 8.99
N ALA A 69 -18.04 -7.85 10.12
CA ALA A 69 -18.60 -8.17 11.44
C ALA A 69 -20.02 -7.60 11.69
N CYS A 70 -20.69 -7.01 10.69
CA CYS A 70 -22.14 -6.75 10.75
C CYS A 70 -23.00 -8.00 10.49
N ARG A 71 -22.40 -9.20 10.35
CA ARG A 71 -23.13 -10.43 9.96
C ARG A 71 -23.27 -11.49 11.06
N THR A 72 -23.22 -11.07 12.32
CA THR A 72 -23.72 -11.88 13.44
C THR A 72 -24.53 -10.97 14.35
N GLY A 73 -25.86 -11.03 14.19
CA GLY A 73 -26.84 -10.12 14.77
C GLY A 73 -26.89 -10.15 16.30
N MET A 74 -25.97 -9.43 16.95
CA MET A 74 -26.02 -9.21 18.39
C MET A 74 -25.98 -7.72 18.78
N TRP A 75 -26.11 -6.80 17.82
CA TRP A 75 -26.18 -5.37 18.07
C TRP A 75 -27.39 -4.78 17.31
N PRO A 76 -28.20 -3.90 17.94
CA PRO A 76 -29.30 -3.26 17.24
C PRO A 76 -28.75 -2.34 16.14
N PRO A 77 -29.47 -2.19 15.02
CA PRO A 77 -29.03 -1.33 13.93
C PRO A 77 -28.96 0.13 14.37
N CYS A 78 -28.03 0.90 13.79
CA CYS A 78 -27.70 2.29 14.18
C CYS A 78 -28.87 3.31 14.11
N TRP A 79 -30.06 2.91 13.67
CA TRP A 79 -31.26 3.74 13.63
C TRP A 79 -32.26 3.44 14.77
N ALA A 80 -31.97 2.45 15.63
CA ALA A 80 -32.80 2.16 16.79
C ALA A 80 -32.56 3.22 17.89
N PRO A 81 -33.62 3.76 18.52
CA PRO A 81 -33.46 4.64 19.67
C PRO A 81 -32.77 3.89 20.83
N PRO A 82 -31.95 4.56 21.63
CA PRO A 82 -31.26 3.93 22.76
C PRO A 82 -32.29 3.38 23.78
N PRO A 83 -32.00 2.25 24.43
CA PRO A 83 -32.89 1.68 25.43
C PRO A 83 -33.02 2.59 26.65
N SER A 84 -34.18 2.58 27.29
CA SER A 84 -34.61 3.53 28.36
C SER A 84 -33.75 3.54 29.63
N TRP A 85 -32.83 2.59 29.80
CA TRP A 85 -31.90 2.54 30.92
C TRP A 85 -30.56 3.28 30.65
N ALA A 86 -30.38 3.83 29.44
CA ALA A 86 -29.13 4.48 29.00
C ALA A 86 -29.10 6.02 29.17
N SER A 87 -29.95 6.61 30.00
CA SER A 87 -29.88 8.04 30.33
C SER A 87 -29.13 8.25 31.66
N PRO A 88 -28.05 9.05 31.70
CA PRO A 88 -27.44 9.45 32.95
C PRO A 88 -28.35 10.46 33.67
N SER A 89 -28.46 10.32 34.99
CA SER A 89 -29.08 11.31 35.89
C SER A 89 -28.29 12.62 35.93
#